data_AF-A0A955WQP5-F1
#
_entry.id   AF-A0A955WQP5-F1
#
_cell.length_a   1.000
_cell.length_b   1.000
_cell.length_c   1.000
_cell.angle_alpha   90.00
_cell.angle_beta   90.00
_cell.angle_gamma   90.00
#
_symmetry.space_group_name_H-M   'P 1'
#
loop_
_entity.id
_entity.type
_entity.pdbx_description
1 polymer ?
#
loop_
_entity_poly.entity_id
_entity_poly.type
_entity_poly.pdbx_seq_one_letter_code
_entity_poly.pdbx_strand_id
1 'polypeptide(L)'
;AITGFAAVSLQPNAGSQGEYCGLLVIRAWHAARGEGARDVCLIPTSAHGTNPASAVMAGMRVVPVKCDDRGDIDVDDLKAKAAQHADALAALMVTYPSTHGVFEEAIAQVCDVVHQHGGQVYMDGANMNAQVGLTRPGDMGADVCHLNLHKTFCIPHGGGGPGMGPIGVAKHLAPFLPGHPVVDGVGGAQAIGPVSAAPWGSPSILPISYAYIAMMGTEGLTEATRTAILNANYMAARLADAYPIVYTGENGRVAHEFIIDCRGFKQSAGVEIDDIAKRLMDFGFHAPTMSFPVPGTLMIEPTESETRAELDRFCDAMLTIREEIAAIERGEADRADNPLKHAPHTAARVTGDDWPHAYPRSQAAWPLPWVREGKFWPAVARVDNAWGDRNLMCTCPPMEAFE
;
A
#
# COMPACT_ATOMS: atom_id res chain seq x y z
N ALA A 1 -7.98 14.28 17.59
CA ALA A 1 -7.47 15.29 16.63
C ALA A 1 -7.21 14.67 15.25
N ILE A 2 -6.41 13.58 15.15
CA ILE A 2 -6.00 13.00 13.86
C ILE A 2 -7.15 12.36 13.06
N THR A 3 -7.98 11.52 13.70
CA THR A 3 -8.93 10.67 12.96
C THR A 3 -10.40 11.05 13.07
N GLY A 4 -10.76 11.90 14.04
CA GLY A 4 -12.16 12.28 14.30
C GLY A 4 -12.98 11.27 15.11
N PHE A 5 -12.40 10.12 15.47
CA PHE A 5 -13.11 9.07 16.22
C PHE A 5 -13.24 9.33 17.72
N ALA A 6 -14.22 8.68 18.34
CA ALA A 6 -14.59 8.85 19.75
C ALA A 6 -13.82 7.92 20.69
N ALA A 7 -13.42 6.73 20.22
CA ALA A 7 -12.68 5.74 21.00
C ALA A 7 -11.66 5.01 20.13
N VAL A 8 -10.63 4.43 20.77
CA VAL A 8 -9.56 3.67 20.10
C VAL A 8 -9.33 2.35 20.82
N SER A 9 -9.12 1.27 20.07
CA SER A 9 -8.55 0.03 20.59
C SER A 9 -7.14 -0.18 20.03
N LEU A 10 -6.18 -0.40 20.92
CA LEU A 10 -4.79 -0.74 20.58
C LEU A 10 -4.56 -2.26 20.55
N GLN A 11 -5.61 -3.07 20.61
CA GLN A 11 -5.47 -4.53 20.66
C GLN A 11 -4.96 -5.16 19.35
N PRO A 12 -5.45 -4.76 18.14
CA PRO A 12 -5.01 -5.40 16.91
C PRO A 12 -3.55 -5.07 16.57
N ASN A 13 -2.75 -6.11 16.30
CA ASN A 13 -1.29 -6.03 16.14
C ASN A 13 -0.81 -6.01 14.68
N ALA A 14 -1.71 -5.78 13.72
CA ALA A 14 -1.41 -5.62 12.30
C ALA A 14 -2.58 -4.88 11.61
N GLY A 15 -2.36 -4.31 10.43
CA GLY A 15 -3.42 -3.62 9.68
C GLY A 15 -4.61 -4.54 9.37
N SER A 16 -4.32 -5.74 8.85
CA SER A 16 -5.32 -6.79 8.60
C SER A 16 -6.09 -7.22 9.87
N GLN A 17 -5.42 -7.24 11.03
CA GLN A 17 -6.10 -7.50 12.31
C GLN A 17 -7.01 -6.33 12.71
N GLY A 18 -6.64 -5.09 12.35
CA GLY A 18 -7.48 -3.91 12.51
C GLY A 18 -8.73 -3.95 11.61
N GLU A 19 -8.59 -4.39 10.36
CA GLU A 19 -9.72 -4.69 9.46
C GLU A 19 -10.65 -5.73 10.06
N TYR A 20 -10.13 -6.91 10.38
CA TYR A 20 -10.91 -7.98 10.99
C TYR A 20 -11.62 -7.52 12.27
N CYS A 21 -10.92 -6.83 13.16
CA CYS A 21 -11.48 -6.29 14.40
C CYS A 21 -12.60 -5.27 14.13
N GLY A 22 -12.40 -4.33 13.20
CA GLY A 22 -13.40 -3.32 12.85
C GLY A 22 -14.67 -3.95 12.28
N LEU A 23 -14.54 -4.98 11.44
CA LEU A 23 -15.69 -5.70 10.90
C LEU A 23 -16.43 -6.53 11.95
N LEU A 24 -15.71 -7.14 12.91
CA LEU A 24 -16.35 -7.81 14.06
C LEU A 24 -17.11 -6.82 14.95
N VAL A 25 -16.57 -5.62 15.17
CA VAL A 25 -17.23 -4.53 15.89
C VAL A 25 -18.52 -4.11 15.17
N ILE A 26 -18.48 -3.92 13.84
CA ILE A 26 -19.67 -3.63 13.02
C ILE A 26 -20.71 -4.75 13.15
N ARG A 27 -20.28 -6.00 13.05
CA ARG A 27 -21.18 -7.17 13.16
C ARG A 27 -21.84 -7.26 14.53
N ALA A 28 -21.09 -7.01 15.60
CA ALA A 28 -21.63 -6.98 16.96
C ALA A 28 -22.65 -5.84 17.14
N TRP A 29 -22.39 -4.67 16.56
CA TRP A 29 -23.32 -3.55 16.56
C TRP A 29 -24.63 -3.89 15.83
N HIS A 30 -24.56 -4.53 14.65
CA HIS A 30 -25.76 -5.03 13.95
C HIS A 30 -26.54 -6.04 14.78
N ALA A 31 -25.85 -7.02 15.37
CA ALA A 31 -26.48 -8.04 16.22
C ALA A 31 -27.19 -7.43 17.45
N ALA A 32 -26.58 -6.43 18.10
CA ALA A 32 -27.17 -5.75 19.26
C ALA A 32 -28.45 -4.96 18.91
N ARG A 33 -28.66 -4.61 17.64
CA ARG A 33 -29.88 -3.95 17.13
C ARG A 33 -30.91 -4.94 16.57
N GLY A 34 -30.68 -6.25 16.71
CA GLY A 34 -31.53 -7.29 16.12
C GLY A 34 -31.33 -7.47 14.61
N GLU A 35 -30.30 -6.87 14.03
CA GLU A 35 -29.99 -6.89 12.59
C GLU A 35 -28.79 -7.81 12.28
N GLY A 36 -28.54 -8.81 13.11
CA GLY A 36 -27.37 -9.71 13.01
C GLY A 36 -27.32 -10.59 11.74
N ALA A 37 -28.38 -10.58 10.93
CA ALA A 37 -28.42 -11.24 9.62
C ALA A 37 -27.74 -10.41 8.50
N ARG A 38 -27.39 -9.14 8.76
CA ARG A 38 -26.62 -8.31 7.83
C ARG A 38 -25.20 -8.84 7.72
N ASP A 39 -24.87 -9.38 6.54
CA ASP A 39 -23.59 -10.04 6.27
C ASP A 39 -22.92 -9.58 4.96
N VAL A 40 -23.53 -8.70 4.17
CA VAL A 40 -22.94 -8.20 2.92
C VAL A 40 -21.90 -7.12 3.20
N CYS A 41 -20.69 -7.32 2.69
CA CYS A 41 -19.63 -6.33 2.69
C CYS A 41 -19.35 -5.87 1.25
N LEU A 42 -19.65 -4.61 0.94
CA LEU A 42 -19.30 -3.99 -0.33
C LEU A 42 -17.82 -3.64 -0.33
N ILE A 43 -17.09 -3.99 -1.39
CA ILE A 43 -15.64 -3.74 -1.49
C ILE A 43 -15.30 -3.29 -2.93
N PRO A 44 -14.77 -2.07 -3.14
CA PRO A 44 -14.28 -1.64 -4.44
C PRO A 44 -13.20 -2.58 -5.00
N THR A 45 -13.18 -2.79 -6.31
CA THR A 45 -12.19 -3.66 -6.96
C THR A 45 -10.75 -3.16 -6.86
N SER A 46 -10.55 -1.90 -6.50
CA SER A 46 -9.24 -1.29 -6.23
C SER A 46 -8.71 -1.58 -4.82
N ALA A 47 -9.55 -2.06 -3.89
CA ALA A 47 -9.17 -2.23 -2.48
C ALA A 47 -7.97 -3.18 -2.30
N HIS A 48 -7.23 -2.99 -1.20
CA HIS A 48 -6.15 -3.89 -0.83
C HIS A 48 -6.66 -5.33 -0.63
N GLY A 49 -5.84 -6.33 -0.98
CA GLY A 49 -6.24 -7.74 -0.93
C GLY A 49 -6.58 -8.26 0.47
N THR A 50 -6.15 -7.56 1.53
CA THR A 50 -6.55 -7.87 2.91
C THR A 50 -8.03 -7.58 3.15
N ASN A 51 -8.62 -6.56 2.52
CA ASN A 51 -10.00 -6.17 2.74
C ASN A 51 -10.99 -7.32 2.50
N PRO A 52 -11.03 -7.97 1.31
CA PRO A 52 -11.91 -9.11 1.08
C PRO A 52 -11.56 -10.32 1.95
N ALA A 53 -10.27 -10.54 2.27
CA ALA A 53 -9.86 -11.64 3.14
C ALA A 53 -10.39 -11.45 4.58
N SER A 54 -10.21 -10.25 5.14
CA SER A 54 -10.69 -9.83 6.46
C SER A 54 -12.22 -9.91 6.55
N ALA A 55 -12.93 -9.51 5.50
CA ALA A 55 -14.39 -9.61 5.43
C ALA A 55 -14.88 -11.06 5.48
N VAL A 56 -14.29 -11.95 4.67
CA VAL A 56 -14.63 -13.39 4.70
C VAL A 56 -14.30 -14.00 6.05
N MET A 57 -13.14 -13.67 6.65
CA MET A 57 -12.77 -14.12 7.99
C MET A 57 -13.76 -13.65 9.07
N ALA A 58 -14.31 -12.43 8.95
CA ALA A 58 -15.35 -11.91 9.84
C ALA A 58 -16.72 -12.56 9.65
N GLY A 59 -16.87 -13.45 8.67
CA GLY A 59 -18.10 -14.14 8.32
C GLY A 59 -19.03 -13.33 7.41
N MET A 60 -18.49 -12.36 6.66
CA MET A 60 -19.25 -11.54 5.72
C MET A 60 -19.16 -12.10 4.28
N ARG A 61 -20.19 -11.87 3.48
CA ARG A 61 -20.24 -12.13 2.04
C ARG A 61 -19.74 -10.90 1.28
N VAL A 62 -18.63 -11.06 0.59
CA VAL A 62 -18.04 -9.98 -0.23
C VAL A 62 -18.85 -9.78 -1.50
N VAL A 63 -19.23 -8.54 -1.77
CA VAL A 63 -19.81 -8.11 -3.04
C VAL A 63 -18.90 -7.04 -3.63
N PRO A 64 -18.23 -7.30 -4.76
CA PRO A 64 -17.32 -6.33 -5.37
C PRO A 64 -18.11 -5.13 -5.87
N VAL A 65 -17.55 -3.92 -5.78
CA VAL A 65 -18.05 -2.67 -6.39
C VAL A 65 -17.07 -2.23 -7.47
N LYS A 66 -17.57 -1.81 -8.63
CA LYS A 66 -16.72 -1.41 -9.76
C LYS A 66 -15.98 -0.10 -9.47
N CYS A 67 -14.90 0.11 -10.21
CA CYS A 67 -14.29 1.42 -10.37
C CYS A 67 -14.59 1.96 -11.77
N ASP A 68 -14.69 3.28 -11.92
CA ASP A 68 -14.87 3.95 -13.21
C ASP A 68 -13.54 4.01 -14.01
N ASP A 69 -13.58 4.57 -15.22
CA ASP A 69 -12.39 4.69 -16.08
C ASP A 69 -11.31 5.64 -15.52
N ARG A 70 -11.66 6.46 -14.51
CA ARG A 70 -10.72 7.33 -13.78
C ARG A 70 -10.13 6.65 -12.55
N GLY A 71 -10.55 5.41 -12.27
CA GLY A 71 -10.12 4.63 -11.13
C GLY A 71 -10.84 4.98 -9.82
N ASP A 72 -11.86 5.82 -9.86
CA ASP A 72 -12.69 6.17 -8.70
C ASP A 72 -13.75 5.08 -8.46
N ILE A 73 -14.40 5.05 -7.30
CA ILE A 73 -15.55 4.17 -7.06
C ILE A 73 -16.68 4.52 -8.02
N ASP A 74 -17.22 3.53 -8.73
CA ASP A 74 -18.44 3.69 -9.52
C ASP A 74 -19.64 3.87 -8.57
N VAL A 75 -20.01 5.13 -8.35
CA VAL A 75 -21.07 5.52 -7.41
C VAL A 75 -22.44 4.96 -7.82
N ASP A 76 -22.69 4.76 -9.11
CA ASP A 76 -23.97 4.23 -9.59
C ASP A 76 -24.04 2.71 -9.37
N ASP A 77 -22.95 1.99 -9.62
CA ASP A 77 -22.82 0.57 -9.26
C ASP A 77 -22.90 0.37 -7.72
N LEU A 78 -22.30 1.27 -6.94
CA LEU A 78 -22.44 1.28 -5.48
C LEU A 78 -23.90 1.44 -5.04
N LYS A 79 -24.62 2.44 -5.56
CA LYS A 79 -26.04 2.66 -5.26
C LYS A 79 -26.88 1.44 -5.63
N ALA A 80 -26.66 0.88 -6.81
CA ALA A 80 -27.38 -0.30 -7.27
C ALA A 80 -27.16 -1.50 -6.33
N LYS A 81 -25.92 -1.76 -5.90
CA LYS A 81 -25.59 -2.86 -4.98
C LYS A 81 -26.06 -2.61 -3.56
N ALA A 82 -25.97 -1.38 -3.06
CA ALA A 82 -26.50 -1.00 -1.76
C ALA A 82 -28.02 -1.21 -1.70
N ALA A 83 -28.75 -0.81 -2.75
CA ALA A 83 -30.19 -1.05 -2.87
C ALA A 83 -30.53 -2.53 -3.01
N GLN A 84 -29.81 -3.27 -3.87
CA GLN A 84 -30.00 -4.71 -4.07
C GLN A 84 -29.81 -5.51 -2.78
N HIS A 85 -28.86 -5.09 -1.94
CA HIS A 85 -28.49 -5.78 -0.71
C HIS A 85 -28.99 -5.09 0.56
N ALA A 86 -29.94 -4.16 0.47
CA ALA A 86 -30.36 -3.28 1.58
C ALA A 86 -30.67 -4.02 2.89
N ASP A 87 -31.37 -5.16 2.83
CA ASP A 87 -31.74 -5.96 4.01
C ASP A 87 -30.57 -6.74 4.63
N ALA A 88 -29.49 -6.96 3.86
CA ALA A 88 -28.32 -7.72 4.26
C ALA A 88 -27.04 -6.88 4.33
N LEU A 89 -27.08 -5.59 3.99
CA LEU A 89 -25.92 -4.70 3.94
C LEU A 89 -25.35 -4.48 5.33
N ALA A 90 -24.17 -5.03 5.58
CA ALA A 90 -23.44 -4.88 6.83
C ALA A 90 -22.46 -3.71 6.77
N ALA A 91 -21.64 -3.67 5.72
CA ALA A 91 -20.56 -2.70 5.61
C ALA A 91 -20.17 -2.36 4.17
N LEU A 92 -19.49 -1.22 4.04
CA LEU A 92 -18.58 -0.90 2.94
C LEU A 92 -17.16 -0.85 3.51
N MET A 93 -16.19 -1.44 2.80
CA MET A 93 -14.78 -1.16 3.02
C MET A 93 -14.25 -0.23 1.93
N VAL A 94 -13.71 0.93 2.30
CA VAL A 94 -13.13 1.92 1.38
C VAL A 94 -11.74 2.34 1.85
N THR A 95 -10.84 2.66 0.93
CA THR A 95 -9.51 3.22 1.24
C THR A 95 -9.52 4.69 0.81
N TYR A 96 -9.07 5.61 1.66
CA TYR A 96 -9.01 7.04 1.31
C TYR A 96 -7.67 7.68 1.73
N PRO A 97 -6.98 8.42 0.85
CA PRO A 97 -7.14 8.38 -0.60
C PRO A 97 -7.04 6.94 -1.13
N SER A 98 -7.61 6.68 -2.31
CA SER A 98 -7.71 5.33 -2.85
C SER A 98 -6.33 4.70 -3.05
N THR A 99 -6.28 3.38 -3.26
CA THR A 99 -5.06 2.63 -3.60
C THR A 99 -4.47 3.05 -4.95
N HIS A 100 -5.20 3.85 -5.74
CA HIS A 100 -4.70 4.48 -6.95
C HIS A 100 -3.90 5.77 -6.69
N GLY A 101 -3.80 6.20 -5.42
CA GLY A 101 -3.10 7.43 -5.04
C GLY A 101 -3.89 8.70 -5.39
N VAL A 102 -5.23 8.64 -5.42
CA VAL A 102 -6.09 9.78 -5.75
C VAL A 102 -7.11 10.06 -4.65
N PHE A 103 -7.43 11.35 -4.46
CA PHE A 103 -8.53 11.78 -3.59
C PHE A 103 -9.84 11.73 -4.39
N GLU A 104 -10.78 10.89 -3.96
CA GLU A 104 -12.11 10.78 -4.56
C GLU A 104 -13.04 11.91 -4.07
N GLU A 105 -13.56 12.72 -4.99
CA GLU A 105 -14.46 13.84 -4.65
C GLU A 105 -15.79 13.38 -4.04
N ALA A 106 -16.21 12.15 -4.33
CA ALA A 106 -17.50 11.59 -3.92
C ALA A 106 -17.48 10.86 -2.56
N ILE A 107 -16.38 10.90 -1.79
CA ILE A 107 -16.23 10.05 -0.59
C ILE A 107 -17.36 10.23 0.43
N ALA A 108 -17.82 11.46 0.67
CA ALA A 108 -18.94 11.71 1.58
C ALA A 108 -20.26 11.12 1.06
N GLN A 109 -20.51 11.24 -0.25
CA GLN A 109 -21.67 10.63 -0.91
C GLN A 109 -21.62 9.10 -0.83
N VAL A 110 -20.44 8.50 -0.99
CA VAL A 110 -20.21 7.07 -0.86
C VAL A 110 -20.59 6.59 0.54
N CYS A 111 -20.16 7.30 1.59
CA CYS A 111 -20.56 7.01 2.97
C CYS A 111 -22.08 7.13 3.17
N ASP A 112 -22.69 8.22 2.69
CA ASP A 112 -24.12 8.48 2.82
C ASP A 112 -24.98 7.38 2.18
N VAL A 113 -24.59 6.88 0.99
CA VAL A 113 -25.30 5.79 0.30
C VAL A 113 -25.35 4.53 1.16
N VAL A 114 -24.25 4.19 1.82
CA VAL A 114 -24.16 3.00 2.69
C VAL A 114 -25.01 3.19 3.95
N HIS A 115 -24.92 4.35 4.59
CA HIS A 115 -25.70 4.68 5.78
C HIS A 115 -27.21 4.70 5.51
N GLN A 116 -27.65 5.21 4.35
CA GLN A 116 -29.07 5.21 3.95
C GLN A 116 -29.66 3.80 3.84
N HIS A 117 -28.84 2.78 3.60
CA HIS A 117 -29.24 1.38 3.52
C HIS A 117 -28.91 0.58 4.79
N GLY A 118 -28.59 1.28 5.89
CA GLY A 118 -28.35 0.69 7.21
C GLY A 118 -26.99 0.02 7.37
N GLY A 119 -26.07 0.17 6.41
CA GLY A 119 -24.70 -0.32 6.52
C GLY A 119 -23.81 0.56 7.39
N GLN A 120 -22.57 0.11 7.62
CA GLN A 120 -21.50 0.87 8.27
C GLN A 120 -20.31 1.06 7.33
N VAL A 121 -19.55 2.13 7.53
CA VAL A 121 -18.39 2.45 6.69
C VAL A 121 -17.11 2.12 7.45
N TYR A 122 -16.40 1.12 6.95
CA TYR A 122 -15.03 0.83 7.32
C TYR A 122 -14.08 1.57 6.37
N MET A 123 -13.24 2.46 6.91
CA MET A 123 -12.19 3.13 6.14
C MET A 123 -10.83 2.50 6.43
N ASP A 124 -10.21 1.89 5.44
CA ASP A 124 -8.81 1.49 5.49
C ASP A 124 -7.93 2.75 5.58
N GLY A 125 -7.25 2.90 6.72
CA GLY A 125 -6.40 4.03 7.02
C GLY A 125 -4.92 3.78 6.75
N ALA A 126 -4.56 2.80 5.92
CA ALA A 126 -3.18 2.61 5.47
C ALA A 126 -2.61 3.86 4.78
N ASN A 127 -3.47 4.64 4.12
CA ASN A 127 -3.11 5.85 3.37
C ASN A 127 -3.27 7.14 4.19
N MET A 128 -3.30 7.05 5.52
CA MET A 128 -3.46 8.21 6.40
C MET A 128 -2.30 9.22 6.29
N ASN A 129 -1.15 8.86 5.71
CA ASN A 129 -0.04 9.80 5.49
C ASN A 129 -0.40 10.93 4.50
N ALA A 130 -1.48 10.77 3.74
CA ALA A 130 -2.05 11.83 2.90
C ALA A 130 -3.15 12.65 3.61
N GLN A 131 -3.49 12.32 4.86
CA GLN A 131 -4.64 12.90 5.57
C GLN A 131 -4.28 13.66 6.85
N VAL A 132 -3.27 13.23 7.61
CA VAL A 132 -3.02 13.74 8.96
C VAL A 132 -2.90 15.28 8.98
N GLY A 133 -3.80 15.95 9.69
CA GLY A 133 -3.81 17.42 9.80
C GLY A 133 -4.50 18.16 8.65
N LEU A 134 -4.92 17.45 7.59
CA LEU A 134 -5.69 18.00 6.48
C LEU A 134 -7.15 17.54 6.52
N THR A 135 -7.37 16.24 6.70
CA THR A 135 -8.70 15.62 6.75
C THR A 135 -8.79 14.59 7.87
N ARG A 136 -10.01 14.15 8.20
CA ARG A 136 -10.26 13.17 9.25
C ARG A 136 -11.32 12.18 8.78
N PRO A 137 -11.05 10.86 8.78
CA PRO A 137 -12.03 9.83 8.41
C PRO A 137 -13.40 9.97 9.09
N GLY A 138 -13.40 10.26 10.40
CA GLY A 138 -14.64 10.40 11.16
C GLY A 138 -15.51 11.60 10.74
N ASP A 139 -14.91 12.66 10.17
CA ASP A 139 -15.67 13.80 9.63
C ASP A 139 -16.22 13.51 8.22
N MET A 140 -15.63 12.54 7.52
CA MET A 140 -16.01 12.12 6.16
C MET A 140 -17.13 11.07 6.16
N GLY A 141 -17.58 10.62 7.34
CA GLY A 141 -18.62 9.60 7.48
C GLY A 141 -18.10 8.17 7.69
N ALA A 142 -16.80 7.97 7.93
CA ALA A 142 -16.32 6.65 8.36
C ALA A 142 -16.79 6.34 9.78
N ASP A 143 -17.23 5.11 10.03
CA ASP A 143 -17.64 4.64 11.36
C ASP A 143 -16.49 3.98 12.11
N VAL A 144 -15.57 3.34 11.39
CA VAL A 144 -14.38 2.69 11.93
C VAL A 144 -13.24 2.80 10.93
N CYS A 145 -12.02 2.95 11.45
CA CYS A 145 -10.81 3.02 10.64
C CYS A 145 -9.67 2.37 11.40
N HIS A 146 -8.89 1.52 10.73
CA HIS A 146 -7.61 1.10 11.29
C HIS A 146 -6.49 2.04 10.85
N LEU A 147 -5.42 2.13 11.65
CA LEU A 147 -4.20 2.86 11.29
C LEU A 147 -3.03 1.89 11.20
N ASN A 148 -2.21 1.97 10.15
CA ASN A 148 -0.92 1.29 10.14
C ASN A 148 0.12 2.15 10.87
N LEU A 149 0.36 1.87 12.15
CA LEU A 149 1.40 2.60 12.90
C LEU A 149 2.81 2.39 12.34
N HIS A 150 3.00 1.28 11.63
CA HIS A 150 4.23 0.88 10.95
C HIS A 150 4.36 1.44 9.52
N LYS A 151 3.41 2.27 9.10
CA LYS A 151 3.49 3.11 7.91
C LYS A 151 3.51 4.57 8.36
N THR A 152 2.34 5.16 8.60
CA THR A 152 2.14 6.58 8.89
C THR A 152 2.78 7.07 10.20
N PHE A 153 2.98 6.19 11.20
CA PHE A 153 3.41 6.60 12.54
C PHE A 153 4.72 5.95 13.00
N CYS A 154 5.62 5.73 12.04
CA CYS A 154 7.05 5.48 12.22
C CYS A 154 7.48 4.19 12.94
N ILE A 155 6.58 3.25 13.27
CA ILE A 155 7.04 1.91 13.69
C ILE A 155 7.86 1.32 12.52
N PRO A 156 9.06 0.78 12.76
CA PRO A 156 9.92 0.29 11.69
C PRO A 156 9.32 -0.93 10.99
N HIS A 157 9.46 -0.99 9.66
CA HIS A 157 8.95 -2.09 8.83
C HIS A 157 9.59 -3.46 9.13
N GLY A 158 10.82 -3.48 9.66
CA GLY A 158 11.49 -4.68 10.20
C GLY A 158 11.70 -5.85 9.23
N GLY A 159 11.63 -5.62 7.91
CA GLY A 159 11.71 -6.68 6.90
C GLY A 159 10.43 -7.51 6.75
N GLY A 160 9.29 -7.01 7.22
CA GLY A 160 7.99 -7.69 7.15
C GLY A 160 7.21 -7.72 8.47
N GLY A 161 7.56 -6.87 9.43
CA GLY A 161 6.99 -6.81 10.77
C GLY A 161 8.07 -6.48 11.81
N PRO A 162 7.69 -5.98 13.00
CA PRO A 162 6.35 -5.98 13.57
C PRO A 162 5.46 -4.82 13.10
N GLY A 163 4.15 -4.96 13.30
CA GLY A 163 3.18 -3.91 13.08
C GLY A 163 2.30 -3.66 14.31
N MET A 164 1.48 -2.61 14.22
CA MET A 164 0.31 -2.35 15.06
C MET A 164 -0.78 -1.77 14.18
N GLY A 165 -2.02 -2.22 14.37
CA GLY A 165 -3.20 -1.85 13.59
C GLY A 165 -4.36 -1.36 14.45
N PRO A 166 -4.16 -0.35 15.32
CA PRO A 166 -5.23 0.13 16.18
C PRO A 166 -6.43 0.61 15.38
N ILE A 167 -7.62 0.41 15.92
CA ILE A 167 -8.86 0.92 15.31
C ILE A 167 -9.38 2.13 16.07
N GLY A 168 -9.71 3.19 15.35
CA GLY A 168 -10.57 4.27 15.84
C GLY A 168 -12.02 4.00 15.44
N VAL A 169 -12.96 4.27 16.34
CA VAL A 169 -14.38 4.02 16.11
C VAL A 169 -15.27 5.20 16.49
N ALA A 170 -16.37 5.36 15.77
CA ALA A 170 -17.45 6.27 16.09
C ALA A 170 -18.12 5.87 17.41
N LYS A 171 -18.84 6.82 18.01
CA LYS A 171 -19.36 6.69 19.38
C LYS A 171 -20.27 5.47 19.58
N HIS A 172 -21.09 5.12 18.59
CA HIS A 172 -22.02 3.99 18.66
C HIS A 172 -21.33 2.62 18.57
N LEU A 173 -20.11 2.56 18.02
CA LEU A 173 -19.31 1.34 17.93
C LEU A 173 -18.39 1.13 19.15
N ALA A 174 -18.09 2.19 19.90
CA ALA A 174 -17.23 2.13 21.09
C ALA A 174 -17.62 1.05 22.13
N PRO A 175 -18.91 0.79 22.42
CA PRO A 175 -19.30 -0.27 23.35
C PRO A 175 -18.85 -1.69 22.92
N PHE A 176 -18.56 -1.91 21.63
CA PHE A 176 -18.25 -3.24 21.10
C PHE A 176 -16.75 -3.46 20.91
N LEU A 177 -15.88 -2.50 21.23
CA LEU A 177 -14.42 -2.64 21.14
C LEU A 177 -13.93 -3.90 21.90
N PRO A 178 -12.89 -4.59 21.40
CA PRO A 178 -12.51 -5.92 21.87
C PRO A 178 -12.03 -5.90 23.32
N GLY A 179 -12.53 -6.85 24.11
CA GLY A 179 -12.13 -7.09 25.49
C GLY A 179 -10.94 -8.04 25.61
N HIS A 180 -10.61 -8.45 26.83
CA HIS A 180 -9.58 -9.45 27.09
C HIS A 180 -9.94 -10.31 28.32
N PRO A 181 -9.80 -11.66 28.27
CA PRO A 181 -10.29 -12.53 29.35
C PRO A 181 -9.45 -12.50 30.64
N VAL A 182 -8.24 -11.93 30.59
CA VAL A 182 -7.29 -11.89 31.74
C VAL A 182 -7.16 -10.50 32.35
N VAL A 183 -7.52 -9.44 31.62
CA VAL A 183 -7.30 -8.05 32.06
C VAL A 183 -8.62 -7.30 32.03
N ASP A 184 -9.13 -7.01 33.22
CA ASP A 184 -10.37 -6.27 33.41
C ASP A 184 -10.23 -4.82 32.92
N GLY A 185 -11.35 -4.24 32.48
CA GLY A 185 -11.42 -2.84 32.04
C GLY A 185 -10.86 -2.56 30.64
N VAL A 186 -10.50 -3.60 29.87
CA VAL A 186 -10.15 -3.49 28.45
C VAL A 186 -11.40 -3.71 27.59
N GLY A 187 -11.55 -2.91 26.53
CA GLY A 187 -12.66 -3.01 25.59
C GLY A 187 -13.87 -2.15 25.96
N GLY A 188 -14.98 -2.38 25.28
CA GLY A 188 -16.25 -1.67 25.52
C GLY A 188 -17.20 -2.42 26.46
N ALA A 189 -18.31 -1.77 26.83
CA ALA A 189 -19.30 -2.34 27.75
C ALA A 189 -20.03 -3.60 27.22
N GLN A 190 -20.04 -3.79 25.90
CA GLN A 190 -20.57 -4.95 25.18
C GLN A 190 -19.47 -5.54 24.29
N ALA A 191 -18.25 -5.62 24.84
CA ALA A 191 -17.05 -5.99 24.10
C ALA A 191 -17.20 -7.30 23.31
N ILE A 192 -16.70 -7.29 22.07
CA ILE A 192 -16.40 -8.54 21.38
C ILE A 192 -15.26 -9.28 22.07
N GLY A 193 -15.09 -10.56 21.72
CA GLY A 193 -13.96 -11.37 22.17
C GLY A 193 -12.60 -10.80 21.74
N PRO A 194 -11.50 -11.27 22.35
CA PRO A 194 -10.17 -10.81 22.01
C PRO A 194 -9.80 -11.16 20.56
N VAL A 195 -9.16 -10.22 19.87
CA VAL A 195 -8.60 -10.40 18.51
C VAL A 195 -7.08 -10.62 18.51
N SER A 196 -6.43 -10.35 19.65
CA SER A 196 -5.01 -10.59 19.89
C SER A 196 -4.81 -11.31 21.21
N ALA A 197 -3.71 -12.06 21.33
CA ALA A 197 -3.38 -12.80 22.55
C ALA A 197 -3.07 -11.92 23.77
N ALA A 198 -2.70 -10.65 23.55
CA ALA A 198 -2.45 -9.67 24.60
C ALA A 198 -3.44 -8.49 24.47
N PRO A 199 -3.84 -7.87 25.59
CA PRO A 199 -4.89 -6.83 25.62
C PRO A 199 -4.59 -5.58 24.78
N TRP A 200 -3.31 -5.29 24.53
CA TRP A 200 -2.83 -4.15 23.73
C TRP A 200 -1.83 -4.58 22.64
N GLY A 201 -1.97 -5.81 22.12
CA GLY A 201 -1.12 -6.32 21.03
C GLY A 201 0.35 -6.36 21.40
N SER A 202 1.18 -5.57 20.69
CA SER A 202 2.62 -5.41 20.94
C SER A 202 2.89 -4.06 21.63
N PRO A 203 2.68 -3.93 22.95
CA PRO A 203 2.71 -2.62 23.60
C PRO A 203 4.10 -1.97 23.65
N SER A 204 5.18 -2.75 23.57
CA SER A 204 6.55 -2.24 23.67
C SER A 204 6.97 -1.33 22.50
N ILE A 205 6.28 -1.41 21.36
CA ILE A 205 6.57 -0.59 20.17
C ILE A 205 5.64 0.62 20.01
N LEU A 206 4.55 0.70 20.79
CA LEU A 206 3.66 1.87 20.82
C LEU A 206 4.35 3.20 21.19
N PRO A 207 5.39 3.23 22.06
CA PRO A 207 6.13 4.46 22.35
C PRO A 207 6.75 5.13 21.13
N ILE A 208 7.01 4.40 20.03
CA ILE A 208 7.56 4.96 18.79
C ILE A 208 6.57 5.96 18.18
N SER A 209 5.33 5.51 17.94
CA SER A 209 4.27 6.38 17.40
C SER A 209 3.89 7.50 18.37
N TYR A 210 3.89 7.21 19.68
CA TYR A 210 3.68 8.25 20.69
C TYR A 210 4.75 9.34 20.61
N ALA A 211 6.03 8.96 20.55
CA ALA A 211 7.14 9.91 20.46
C ALA A 211 7.07 10.73 19.17
N TYR A 212 6.79 10.10 18.03
CA TYR A 212 6.58 10.79 16.75
C TYR A 212 5.50 11.87 16.87
N ILE A 213 4.30 11.50 17.33
CA ILE A 213 3.18 12.43 17.50
C ILE A 213 3.52 13.56 18.48
N ALA A 214 4.16 13.23 19.61
CA ALA A 214 4.51 14.20 20.65
C ALA A 214 5.58 15.20 20.19
N MET A 215 6.58 14.76 19.42
CA MET A 215 7.65 15.62 18.92
C MET A 215 7.20 16.48 17.74
N MET A 216 6.40 15.93 16.82
CA MET A 216 5.93 16.65 15.65
C MET A 216 4.88 17.70 16.00
N GLY A 217 4.02 17.41 16.98
CA GLY A 217 2.87 18.26 17.30
C GLY A 217 1.92 18.40 16.10
N THR A 218 0.93 19.30 16.22
CA THR A 218 -0.09 19.45 15.16
C THR A 218 0.50 20.05 13.88
N GLU A 219 1.34 21.08 14.01
CA GLU A 219 1.96 21.76 12.88
C GLU A 219 2.90 20.83 12.11
N GLY A 220 3.79 20.12 12.81
CA GLY A 220 4.72 19.20 12.17
C GLY A 220 4.01 18.04 11.48
N LEU A 221 2.99 17.44 12.10
CA LEU A 221 2.21 16.36 11.47
C LEU A 221 1.48 16.83 10.19
N THR A 222 0.99 18.08 10.20
CA THR A 222 0.34 18.66 9.02
C THR A 222 1.35 18.92 7.91
N GLU A 223 2.55 19.41 8.27
CA GLU A 223 3.61 19.69 7.30
C GLU A 223 4.21 18.41 6.70
N ALA A 224 4.34 17.34 7.50
CA ALA A 224 4.70 16.01 7.02
C ALA A 224 3.75 15.56 5.91
N THR A 225 2.44 15.61 6.16
CA THR A 225 1.41 15.24 5.18
C THR A 225 1.49 16.08 3.89
N ARG A 226 1.68 17.41 4.03
CA ARG A 226 1.84 18.30 2.85
C ARG A 226 3.09 17.96 2.05
N THR A 227 4.19 17.66 2.72
CA THR A 227 5.46 17.31 2.09
C THR A 227 5.39 15.95 1.40
N ALA A 228 4.70 14.96 1.98
CA ALA A 228 4.47 13.67 1.33
C ALA A 228 3.70 13.84 0.00
N ILE A 229 2.63 14.63 -0.01
CA ILE A 229 1.85 14.95 -1.22
C ILE A 229 2.70 15.75 -2.22
N LEU A 230 3.49 16.73 -1.75
CA LEU A 230 4.38 17.52 -2.58
C LEU A 230 5.43 16.66 -3.28
N ASN A 231 6.09 15.77 -2.54
CA ASN A 231 7.14 14.89 -3.05
C ASN A 231 6.58 13.95 -4.13
N ALA A 232 5.42 13.36 -3.90
CA ALA A 232 4.76 12.51 -4.89
C ALA A 232 4.41 13.28 -6.18
N ASN A 233 3.80 14.46 -6.05
CA ASN A 233 3.45 15.29 -7.21
C ASN A 233 4.69 15.84 -7.94
N TYR A 234 5.79 16.11 -7.23
CA TYR A 234 7.07 16.49 -7.82
C TYR A 234 7.61 15.38 -8.72
N MET A 235 7.67 14.15 -8.19
CA MET A 235 8.16 13.01 -8.95
C MET A 235 7.23 12.66 -10.12
N ALA A 236 5.92 12.68 -9.90
CA ALA A 236 4.93 12.45 -10.96
C ALA A 236 5.12 13.45 -12.12
N ALA A 237 5.28 14.74 -11.80
CA ALA A 237 5.54 15.77 -12.80
C ALA A 237 6.87 15.58 -13.55
N ARG A 238 7.93 15.14 -12.86
CA ARG A 238 9.23 14.85 -13.50
C ARG A 238 9.19 13.64 -14.43
N LEU A 239 8.32 12.66 -14.16
CA LEU A 239 8.26 11.40 -14.89
C LEU A 239 7.17 11.36 -15.97
N ALA A 240 6.19 12.26 -15.94
CA ALA A 240 4.98 12.21 -16.78
C ALA A 240 5.23 12.11 -18.29
N ASP A 241 6.27 12.79 -18.80
CA ASP A 241 6.61 12.76 -20.25
C ASP A 241 7.23 11.42 -20.68
N ALA A 242 7.87 10.71 -19.74
CA ALA A 242 8.56 9.45 -19.99
C ALA A 242 7.68 8.23 -19.68
N TYR A 243 6.85 8.35 -18.64
CA TYR A 243 5.98 7.31 -18.12
C TYR A 243 4.58 7.90 -17.87
N PRO A 244 3.54 7.44 -18.59
CA PRO A 244 2.18 7.92 -18.35
C PRO A 244 1.75 7.68 -16.90
N ILE A 245 1.15 8.69 -16.27
CA ILE A 245 0.52 8.54 -14.95
C ILE A 245 -0.85 7.89 -15.15
N VAL A 246 -1.11 6.77 -14.47
CA VAL A 246 -2.33 5.97 -14.71
C VAL A 246 -3.58 6.70 -14.24
N TYR A 247 -3.55 7.29 -13.04
CA TYR A 247 -4.69 7.98 -12.44
C TYR A 247 -4.26 9.29 -11.80
N THR A 248 -5.14 10.29 -11.88
CA THR A 248 -4.99 11.60 -11.24
C THR A 248 -6.36 12.10 -10.80
N GLY A 249 -6.42 12.89 -9.72
CA GLY A 249 -7.65 13.60 -9.35
C GLY A 249 -8.04 14.68 -10.36
N GLU A 250 -9.18 15.34 -10.15
CA GLU A 250 -9.79 16.27 -11.13
C GLU A 250 -8.87 17.39 -11.62
N ASN A 251 -7.95 17.85 -10.76
CA ASN A 251 -7.01 18.92 -11.07
C ASN A 251 -5.64 18.40 -11.57
N GLY A 252 -5.56 17.14 -12.02
CA GLY A 252 -4.32 16.53 -12.53
C GLY A 252 -3.25 16.29 -11.45
N ARG A 253 -3.67 16.13 -10.20
CA ARG A 253 -2.79 15.92 -9.04
C ARG A 253 -3.01 14.54 -8.43
N VAL A 254 -1.97 14.04 -7.79
CA VAL A 254 -1.99 12.79 -7.02
C VAL A 254 -1.97 13.11 -5.52
N ALA A 255 -2.21 12.11 -4.68
CA ALA A 255 -2.09 12.22 -3.23
C ALA A 255 -0.61 12.03 -2.80
N HIS A 256 -0.35 11.13 -1.84
CA HIS A 256 1.01 10.78 -1.38
C HIS A 256 1.75 9.75 -2.25
N GLU A 257 1.07 9.16 -3.23
CA GLU A 257 1.62 8.12 -4.11
C GLU A 257 1.02 8.26 -5.51
N PHE A 258 1.66 7.66 -6.50
CA PHE A 258 1.17 7.64 -7.89
C PHE A 258 1.59 6.38 -8.63
N ILE A 259 0.86 6.06 -9.70
CA ILE A 259 1.11 4.87 -10.52
C ILE A 259 1.61 5.30 -11.89
N ILE A 260 2.71 4.70 -12.33
CA ILE A 260 3.23 4.85 -13.69
C ILE A 260 2.89 3.63 -14.56
N ASP A 261 2.48 3.88 -15.79
CA ASP A 261 2.15 2.83 -16.75
C ASP A 261 3.41 2.29 -17.45
N CYS A 262 3.68 1.01 -17.25
CA CYS A 262 4.78 0.29 -17.87
C CYS A 262 4.31 -0.78 -18.88
N ARG A 263 2.99 -0.93 -19.08
CA ARG A 263 2.41 -2.07 -19.82
C ARG A 263 2.80 -2.05 -21.30
N GLY A 264 2.90 -0.87 -21.89
CA GLY A 264 3.25 -0.70 -23.31
C GLY A 264 4.64 -1.23 -23.68
N PHE A 265 5.58 -1.25 -22.74
CA PHE A 265 6.98 -1.62 -22.99
C PHE A 265 7.16 -3.10 -23.36
N LYS A 266 6.22 -3.97 -22.97
CA LYS A 266 6.24 -5.37 -23.39
C LYS A 266 6.06 -5.50 -24.89
N GLN A 267 5.15 -4.72 -25.48
CA GLN A 267 4.90 -4.76 -26.91
C GLN A 267 5.98 -4.01 -27.69
N SER A 268 6.38 -2.82 -27.21
CA SER A 268 7.33 -1.97 -27.95
C SER A 268 8.77 -2.49 -27.86
N ALA A 269 9.24 -2.88 -26.67
CA ALA A 269 10.64 -3.23 -26.40
C ALA A 269 10.83 -4.67 -25.91
N GLY A 270 9.75 -5.42 -25.64
CA GLY A 270 9.85 -6.72 -24.98
C GLY A 270 10.19 -6.62 -23.50
N VAL A 271 10.08 -5.44 -22.88
CA VAL A 271 10.47 -5.17 -21.48
C VAL A 271 9.25 -5.30 -20.57
N GLU A 272 9.39 -6.00 -19.45
CA GLU A 272 8.35 -6.14 -18.42
C GLU A 272 8.73 -5.38 -17.15
N ILE A 273 7.78 -5.20 -16.23
CA ILE A 273 8.05 -4.46 -14.98
C ILE A 273 9.15 -5.10 -14.13
N ASP A 274 9.28 -6.42 -14.18
CA ASP A 274 10.33 -7.16 -13.46
C ASP A 274 11.71 -6.73 -13.95
N ASP A 275 11.86 -6.44 -15.25
CA ASP A 275 13.12 -5.95 -15.81
C ASP A 275 13.47 -4.57 -15.25
N ILE A 276 12.49 -3.66 -15.20
CA ILE A 276 12.65 -2.31 -14.62
C ILE A 276 13.00 -2.41 -13.13
N ALA A 277 12.27 -3.25 -12.39
CA ALA A 277 12.47 -3.46 -10.96
C ALA A 277 13.84 -4.05 -10.64
N LYS A 278 14.31 -5.04 -11.42
CA LYS A 278 15.67 -5.58 -11.25
C LYS A 278 16.72 -4.57 -11.68
N ARG A 279 16.45 -3.79 -12.73
CA ARG A 279 17.38 -2.78 -13.23
C ARG A 279 17.60 -1.66 -12.23
N LEU A 280 16.57 -1.22 -11.51
CA LEU A 280 16.69 -0.25 -10.42
C LEU A 280 17.71 -0.65 -9.34
N MET A 281 17.91 -1.95 -9.09
CA MET A 281 18.94 -2.43 -8.15
C MET A 281 20.35 -2.03 -8.59
N ASP A 282 20.61 -2.00 -9.90
CA ASP A 282 21.91 -1.58 -10.43
C ASP A 282 22.17 -0.08 -10.22
N PHE A 283 21.09 0.71 -10.09
CA PHE A 283 21.11 2.14 -9.75
C PHE A 283 21.13 2.40 -8.23
N GLY A 284 21.11 1.34 -7.41
CA GLY A 284 21.13 1.44 -5.94
C GLY A 284 19.76 1.58 -5.30
N PHE A 285 18.67 1.30 -6.02
CA PHE A 285 17.31 1.45 -5.52
C PHE A 285 16.61 0.10 -5.30
N HIS A 286 15.84 0.01 -4.22
CA HIS A 286 14.78 -0.98 -4.14
C HIS A 286 13.64 -0.58 -5.09
N ALA A 287 13.01 -1.56 -5.74
CA ALA A 287 11.90 -1.27 -6.63
C ALA A 287 10.67 -0.73 -5.86
N PRO A 288 9.88 0.18 -6.47
CA PRO A 288 8.57 0.55 -5.94
C PRO A 288 7.60 -0.64 -5.92
N THR A 289 6.39 -0.46 -5.38
CA THR A 289 5.35 -1.50 -5.37
C THR A 289 5.02 -1.93 -6.80
N MET A 290 4.97 -3.25 -7.04
CA MET A 290 4.87 -3.83 -8.37
C MET A 290 3.51 -4.51 -8.60
N SER A 291 2.89 -4.31 -9.77
CA SER A 291 1.68 -5.01 -10.23
C SER A 291 0.44 -4.91 -9.32
N PHE A 292 0.42 -3.96 -8.39
CA PHE A 292 -0.71 -3.67 -7.53
C PHE A 292 -0.85 -2.14 -7.36
N PRO A 293 -2.08 -1.59 -7.38
CA PRO A 293 -3.36 -2.25 -7.65
C PRO A 293 -3.61 -2.58 -9.14
N VAL A 294 -2.78 -2.06 -10.05
CA VAL A 294 -2.90 -2.32 -11.49
C VAL A 294 -1.81 -3.31 -11.95
N PRO A 295 -2.16 -4.44 -12.59
CA PRO A 295 -1.17 -5.37 -13.11
C PRO A 295 -0.26 -4.74 -14.17
N GLY A 296 1.04 -5.00 -14.08
CA GLY A 296 2.02 -4.50 -15.05
C GLY A 296 2.39 -3.02 -14.91
N THR A 297 2.11 -2.41 -13.75
CA THR A 297 2.50 -1.03 -13.41
C THR A 297 3.42 -0.98 -12.19
N LEU A 298 3.95 0.21 -11.90
CA LEU A 298 4.71 0.50 -10.68
C LEU A 298 4.03 1.63 -9.89
N MET A 299 3.90 1.47 -8.58
CA MET A 299 3.31 2.47 -7.67
C MET A 299 4.36 3.03 -6.72
N ILE A 300 4.55 4.35 -6.76
CA ILE A 300 5.66 5.07 -6.13
C ILE A 300 5.13 5.98 -5.01
N GLU A 301 5.63 5.78 -3.79
CA GLU A 301 5.37 6.60 -2.61
C GLU A 301 6.72 7.07 -2.02
N PRO A 302 7.10 8.36 -2.16
CA PRO A 302 8.39 8.84 -1.66
C PRO A 302 8.41 9.19 -0.17
N THR A 303 7.25 9.37 0.45
CA THR A 303 7.08 9.96 1.79
C THR A 303 7.65 11.39 1.91
N GLU A 304 7.45 12.00 3.06
CA GLU A 304 7.98 13.32 3.43
C GLU A 304 9.44 13.31 3.88
N SER A 305 9.96 12.14 4.24
CA SER A 305 11.27 12.01 4.88
C SER A 305 12.44 12.05 3.88
N GLU A 306 12.16 11.84 2.59
CA GLU A 306 13.18 11.85 1.56
C GLU A 306 13.52 13.25 1.07
N THR A 307 14.83 13.51 0.97
CA THR A 307 15.31 14.79 0.46
C THR A 307 15.04 14.93 -1.04
N ARG A 308 14.86 16.15 -1.53
CA ARG A 308 14.73 16.41 -2.98
C ARG A 308 15.84 15.75 -3.81
N ALA A 309 17.08 15.74 -3.31
CA ALA A 309 18.20 15.12 -4.01
C ALA A 309 18.03 13.59 -4.17
N GLU A 310 17.39 12.91 -3.20
CA GLU A 310 17.05 11.49 -3.32
C GLU A 310 15.92 11.27 -4.34
N LEU A 311 14.88 12.11 -4.30
CA LEU A 311 13.79 12.07 -5.29
C LEU A 311 14.35 12.26 -6.71
N ASP A 312 15.30 13.18 -6.86
CA ASP A 312 15.97 13.46 -8.13
C ASP A 312 16.79 12.26 -8.61
N ARG A 313 17.56 11.61 -7.74
CA ARG A 313 18.29 10.37 -8.08
C ARG A 313 17.35 9.28 -8.56
N PHE A 314 16.22 9.06 -7.89
CA PHE A 314 15.24 8.06 -8.31
C PHE A 314 14.63 8.42 -9.68
N CYS A 315 14.22 9.68 -9.87
CA CYS A 315 13.67 10.13 -11.16
C CYS A 315 14.70 9.99 -12.29
N ASP A 316 15.96 10.36 -12.06
CA ASP A 316 17.03 10.25 -13.03
C ASP A 316 17.36 8.79 -13.36
N ALA A 317 17.30 7.88 -12.38
CA ALA A 317 17.41 6.44 -12.61
C ALA A 317 16.27 5.93 -13.50
N MET A 318 15.02 6.31 -13.21
CA MET A 318 13.86 5.95 -14.03
C MET A 318 13.96 6.53 -15.45
N LEU A 319 14.34 7.80 -15.61
CA LEU A 319 14.53 8.42 -16.93
C LEU A 319 15.67 7.76 -17.73
N THR A 320 16.74 7.33 -17.05
CA THR A 320 17.81 6.55 -17.70
C THR A 320 17.30 5.18 -18.14
N ILE A 321 16.52 4.50 -17.30
CA ILE A 321 15.85 3.24 -17.69
C ILE A 321 14.90 3.46 -18.87
N ARG A 322 14.18 4.58 -18.92
CA ARG A 322 13.32 4.93 -20.08
C ARG A 322 14.13 5.03 -21.37
N GLU A 323 15.33 5.63 -21.31
CA GLU A 323 16.22 5.73 -22.46
C GLU A 323 16.80 4.36 -22.84
N GLU A 324 17.12 3.49 -21.88
CA GLU A 324 17.51 2.09 -22.16
C GLU A 324 16.39 1.33 -22.87
N ILE A 325 15.12 1.54 -22.47
CA ILE A 325 13.95 1.00 -23.18
C ILE A 325 13.87 1.60 -24.59
N ALA A 326 14.04 2.92 -24.73
CA ALA A 326 13.97 3.61 -26.01
C ALA A 326 15.04 3.14 -27.01
N ALA A 327 16.25 2.84 -26.54
CA ALA A 327 17.31 2.27 -27.36
C ALA A 327 16.90 0.90 -27.96
N ILE A 328 16.18 0.08 -27.20
CA ILE A 328 15.61 -1.19 -27.72
C ILE A 328 14.51 -0.91 -28.74
N GLU A 329 13.63 0.06 -28.47
CA GLU A 329 12.55 0.47 -29.40
C GLU A 329 13.11 0.96 -30.74
N ARG A 330 14.24 1.68 -30.71
CA ARG A 330 14.94 2.20 -31.90
C ARG A 330 15.87 1.18 -32.58
N GLY A 331 16.07 0.00 -32.00
CA GLY A 331 16.97 -1.04 -32.52
C GLY A 331 18.47 -0.75 -32.32
N GLU A 332 18.79 0.15 -31.38
CA GLU A 332 20.17 0.48 -30.99
C GLU A 332 20.74 -0.47 -29.93
N ALA A 333 19.87 -1.17 -29.20
CA ALA A 333 20.21 -2.23 -28.26
C ALA A 333 19.50 -3.53 -28.63
N ASP A 334 20.15 -4.67 -28.40
CA ASP A 334 19.56 -5.98 -28.65
C ASP A 334 18.36 -6.22 -27.72
N ARG A 335 17.30 -6.87 -28.22
CA ARG A 335 16.07 -7.12 -27.45
C ARG A 335 16.27 -8.12 -26.30
N ALA A 336 17.23 -9.04 -26.43
CA ALA A 336 17.51 -10.09 -25.48
C ALA A 336 18.80 -9.84 -24.66
N ASP A 337 19.84 -9.29 -25.28
CA ASP A 337 21.12 -8.95 -24.64
C ASP A 337 21.24 -7.45 -24.34
N ASN A 338 20.63 -7.03 -23.23
CA ASN A 338 20.66 -5.64 -22.76
C ASN A 338 20.65 -5.56 -21.23
N PRO A 339 20.98 -4.38 -20.65
CA PRO A 339 21.05 -4.24 -19.20
C PRO A 339 19.75 -4.58 -18.47
N LEU A 340 18.58 -4.28 -19.05
CA LEU A 340 17.27 -4.56 -18.44
C LEU A 340 17.02 -6.07 -18.30
N LYS A 341 17.30 -6.85 -19.35
CA LYS A 341 17.10 -8.31 -19.36
C LYS A 341 18.09 -9.08 -18.50
N HIS A 342 19.28 -8.52 -18.30
CA HIS A 342 20.34 -9.16 -17.52
C HIS A 342 20.51 -8.63 -16.10
N ALA A 343 19.75 -7.59 -15.73
CA ALA A 343 19.67 -7.12 -14.37
C ALA A 343 19.04 -8.17 -13.41
N PRO A 344 19.48 -8.20 -12.14
CA PRO A 344 20.51 -7.35 -11.56
C PRO A 344 21.94 -7.88 -11.84
N HIS A 345 22.93 -6.98 -11.83
CA HIS A 345 24.33 -7.30 -12.11
C HIS A 345 25.12 -7.43 -10.79
N THR A 346 25.50 -8.66 -10.45
CA THR A 346 26.31 -8.95 -9.25
C THR A 346 27.77 -8.53 -9.42
N ALA A 347 28.46 -8.34 -8.29
CA ALA A 347 29.91 -8.04 -8.30
C ALA A 347 30.68 -9.10 -9.09
N ALA A 348 30.43 -10.39 -8.82
CA ALA A 348 31.09 -11.50 -9.49
C ALA A 348 30.93 -11.48 -11.01
N ARG A 349 29.73 -11.13 -11.52
CA ARG A 349 29.49 -11.03 -12.97
C ARG A 349 30.26 -9.86 -13.58
N VAL A 350 30.29 -8.72 -12.90
CA VAL A 350 30.92 -7.50 -13.41
C VAL A 350 32.46 -7.58 -13.35
N THR A 351 33.01 -8.30 -12.38
CA THR A 351 34.47 -8.48 -12.23
C THR A 351 35.02 -9.76 -12.87
N GLY A 352 34.17 -10.57 -13.51
CA GLY A 352 34.61 -11.77 -14.22
C GLY A 352 35.62 -11.45 -15.33
N ASP A 353 36.35 -12.46 -15.80
CA ASP A 353 37.31 -12.28 -16.90
C ASP A 353 36.57 -12.02 -18.22
N ASP A 354 35.54 -12.82 -18.50
CA ASP A 354 34.71 -12.68 -19.69
C ASP A 354 33.58 -11.67 -19.51
N TRP A 355 33.20 -10.98 -20.59
CA TRP A 355 32.03 -10.11 -20.64
C TRP A 355 31.30 -10.26 -21.98
N PRO A 356 30.43 -11.28 -22.10
CA PRO A 356 29.78 -11.64 -23.36
C PRO A 356 28.52 -10.79 -23.61
N HIS A 357 28.58 -9.49 -23.32
CA HIS A 357 27.46 -8.56 -23.46
C HIS A 357 27.80 -7.44 -24.44
N ALA A 358 26.83 -7.04 -25.25
CA ALA A 358 26.97 -5.93 -26.20
C ALA A 358 27.08 -4.54 -25.54
N TYR A 359 26.77 -4.43 -24.25
CA TYR A 359 26.87 -3.20 -23.46
C TYR A 359 28.03 -3.26 -22.47
N PRO A 360 28.67 -2.13 -22.12
CA PRO A 360 29.85 -2.14 -21.25
C PRO A 360 29.51 -2.39 -19.77
N ARG A 361 30.49 -2.93 -19.02
CA ARG A 361 30.42 -3.10 -17.55
C ARG A 361 30.09 -1.80 -16.81
N SER A 362 30.53 -0.67 -17.34
CA SER A 362 30.21 0.66 -16.79
C SER A 362 28.71 0.92 -16.80
N GLN A 363 28.02 0.60 -17.89
CA GLN A 363 26.56 0.71 -17.97
C GLN A 363 25.88 -0.30 -17.05
N ALA A 364 26.42 -1.51 -16.92
CA ALA A 364 25.87 -2.53 -16.04
C ALA A 364 25.88 -2.10 -14.56
N ALA A 365 27.03 -1.70 -14.04
CA ALA A 365 27.25 -1.51 -12.60
C ALA A 365 27.26 -0.06 -12.12
N TRP A 366 27.55 0.91 -13.00
CA TRP A 366 27.68 2.32 -12.66
C TRP A 366 26.98 3.22 -13.69
N PRO A 367 25.66 3.04 -13.90
CA PRO A 367 24.92 3.75 -14.94
C PRO A 367 24.86 5.27 -14.71
N LEU A 368 24.95 5.73 -13.45
CA LEU A 368 24.95 7.15 -13.09
C LEU A 368 26.04 7.48 -12.04
N PRO A 369 26.48 8.75 -11.93
CA PRO A 369 27.64 9.14 -11.13
C PRO A 369 27.58 8.74 -9.65
N TRP A 370 26.45 8.94 -8.97
CA TRP A 370 26.32 8.64 -7.53
C TRP A 370 26.50 7.14 -7.22
N VAL A 371 26.19 6.26 -8.18
CA VAL A 371 26.37 4.82 -8.04
C VAL A 371 27.86 4.46 -7.89
N ARG A 372 28.76 5.29 -8.42
CA ARG A 372 30.22 5.11 -8.23
C ARG A 372 30.69 5.53 -6.84
N GLU A 373 30.01 6.50 -6.24
CA GLU A 373 30.35 7.02 -4.91
C GLU A 373 29.90 6.06 -3.81
N GLY A 374 28.73 5.43 -3.98
CA GLY A 374 28.17 4.47 -3.02
C GLY A 374 27.53 3.28 -3.71
N LYS A 375 28.33 2.28 -4.10
CA LYS A 375 27.82 1.07 -4.77
C LYS A 375 27.25 0.07 -3.76
N PHE A 376 25.94 -0.18 -3.85
CA PHE A 376 25.32 -1.37 -3.28
C PHE A 376 25.31 -2.50 -4.32
N TRP A 377 25.79 -3.69 -3.95
CA TRP A 377 25.87 -4.84 -4.85
C TRP A 377 24.68 -5.79 -4.65
N PRO A 378 23.94 -6.12 -5.72
CA PRO A 378 23.06 -7.28 -5.71
C PRO A 378 23.87 -8.54 -5.39
N ALA A 379 23.45 -9.25 -4.34
CA ALA A 379 24.17 -10.43 -3.85
C ALA A 379 24.03 -11.64 -4.78
N VAL A 380 22.91 -11.73 -5.50
CA VAL A 380 22.60 -12.82 -6.44
C VAL A 380 22.06 -12.25 -7.74
N ALA A 381 22.16 -13.04 -8.81
CA ALA A 381 21.53 -12.72 -10.09
C ALA A 381 19.99 -12.84 -9.98
N ARG A 382 19.30 -12.66 -11.10
CA ARG A 382 17.84 -12.73 -11.16
C ARG A 382 17.35 -14.09 -10.64
N VAL A 383 16.43 -14.06 -9.68
CA VAL A 383 15.80 -15.25 -9.09
C VAL A 383 14.87 -15.93 -10.09
N ASP A 384 14.91 -17.27 -10.14
CA ASP A 384 13.95 -18.09 -10.88
C ASP A 384 12.77 -18.48 -9.98
N ASN A 385 11.70 -17.69 -10.07
CA ASN A 385 10.50 -17.89 -9.24
C ASN A 385 9.84 -19.25 -9.52
N ALA A 386 9.68 -19.61 -10.80
CA ALA A 386 8.95 -20.82 -11.19
C ALA A 386 9.70 -22.10 -10.84
N TRP A 387 11.03 -22.07 -10.84
CA TRP A 387 11.83 -23.20 -10.36
C TRP A 387 11.63 -23.44 -8.86
N GLY A 388 11.65 -22.39 -8.04
CA GLY A 388 11.46 -22.49 -6.59
C GLY A 388 10.13 -23.14 -6.20
N ASP A 389 9.03 -22.71 -6.82
CA ASP A 389 7.70 -23.28 -6.57
C ASP A 389 7.59 -24.75 -6.97
N ARG A 390 8.31 -25.17 -8.03
CA ARG A 390 8.34 -26.56 -8.50
C ARG A 390 9.28 -27.46 -7.66
N ASN A 391 10.23 -26.88 -6.95
CA ASN A 391 11.28 -27.58 -6.21
C ASN A 391 11.34 -27.07 -4.76
N LEU A 392 10.20 -27.17 -4.06
CA LEU A 392 10.01 -26.55 -2.76
C LEU A 392 11.01 -27.08 -1.72
N MET A 393 11.93 -26.21 -1.28
CA MET A 393 12.90 -26.46 -0.22
C MET A 393 12.82 -25.32 0.80
N CYS A 394 12.19 -25.57 1.95
CA CYS A 394 11.94 -24.56 3.00
C CYS A 394 12.86 -24.70 4.23
N THR A 395 13.92 -25.50 4.12
CA THR A 395 14.94 -25.70 5.16
C THR A 395 16.32 -25.49 4.56
N CYS A 396 17.33 -25.28 5.42
CA CYS A 396 18.72 -25.19 4.95
C CYS A 396 19.08 -26.46 4.13
N PRO A 397 19.67 -26.31 2.94
CA PRO A 397 20.13 -27.46 2.18
C PRO A 397 21.28 -28.16 2.93
N PRO A 398 21.48 -29.46 2.68
CA PRO A 398 22.62 -30.19 3.23
C PRO A 398 23.95 -29.58 2.75
N MET A 399 25.03 -29.75 3.53
CA MET A 399 26.35 -29.18 3.18
C MET A 399 26.89 -29.73 1.85
N GLU A 400 26.53 -30.97 1.54
CA GLU A 400 26.84 -31.67 0.28
C GLU A 400 26.24 -30.98 -0.95
N ALA A 401 25.25 -30.07 -0.78
CA ALA A 401 24.72 -29.26 -1.88
C ALA A 401 25.64 -28.09 -2.28
N PHE A 402 26.70 -27.82 -1.50
CA PHE A 402 27.69 -26.78 -1.76
C PHE A 402 29.05 -27.34 -2.22
N GLU A 403 29.19 -28.67 -2.30
CA GLU A 403 30.32 -29.39 -2.89
C GLU A 403 30.06 -29.67 -4.37
#